data_AF-A0A950SVD8-F1
#
_entry.id   AF-A0A950SVD8-F1
#
_cell.length_a   1.000
_cell.length_b   1.000
_cell.length_c   1.000
_cell.angle_alpha   90.00
_cell.angle_beta   90.00
_cell.angle_gamma   90.00
#
_symmetry.space_group_name_H-M   'P 1'
#
loop_
_entity.id
_entity.type
_entity.pdbx_description
1 polymer ?
#
loop_
_entity_poly.entity_id
_entity_poly.type
_entity_poly.pdbx_seq_one_letter_code
_entity_poly.pdbx_strand_id
1 'polypeptide(L)' 'MYREEHEAAVAAFIRSNGITRCPTACALPTQASPSPADRIALQRYAARRNQSRKRQLGGRDRSFWAAKVLAGPGE' A
#
# COMPACT_ATOMS: atom_id res chain seq x y z
N MET A 1 20.35 -2.49 -5.52
CA MET A 1 19.62 -3.51 -6.31
C MET A 1 18.10 -3.29 -6.37
N TYR A 2 17.29 -3.54 -5.33
CA TYR A 2 15.81 -3.40 -5.42
C TYR A 2 15.30 -2.02 -5.85
N ARG A 3 15.99 -0.95 -5.44
CA ARG A 3 15.61 0.43 -5.77
C ARG A 3 15.89 0.77 -7.24
N GLU A 4 17.00 0.30 -7.78
CA GLU A 4 17.40 0.58 -9.17
C GLU A 4 16.52 -0.17 -10.16
N GLU A 5 16.18 -1.43 -9.85
CA GLU A 5 15.22 -2.20 -10.63
C GLU A 5 13.82 -1.56 -10.63
N HIS A 6 13.39 -1.06 -9.45
CA HIS A 6 12.15 -0.32 -9.33
C HIS A 6 12.18 0.98 -10.15
N GLU A 7 13.27 1.76 -10.07
CA GLU A 7 13.42 2.99 -10.84
C GLU A 7 13.46 2.72 -12.36
N ALA A 8 14.10 1.63 -12.79
CA ALA A 8 14.12 1.20 -14.19
C ALA A 8 12.74 0.78 -14.70
N ALA A 9 11.98 0.02 -13.91
CA ALA A 9 10.60 -0.37 -14.23
C ALA A 9 9.68 0.85 -14.38
N VAL A 10 9.81 1.81 -13.47
CA VAL A 10 9.04 3.06 -13.53
C VAL A 10 9.41 3.89 -14.76
N ALA A 11 10.71 3.99 -15.09
CA ALA A 11 11.15 4.72 -16.28
C ALA A 11 10.65 4.07 -17.59
N ALA A 12 10.62 2.73 -17.66
CA ALA A 12 10.08 2.00 -18.81
C ALA A 12 8.58 2.24 -18.99
N PHE A 13 7.82 2.19 -17.90
CA PHE A 13 6.37 2.47 -17.90
C PHE A 13 6.04 3.89 -18.38
N ILE A 14 6.82 4.87 -17.92
CA ILE A 14 6.63 6.28 -18.30
C ILE A 14 6.85 6.48 -19.80
N ARG A 15 7.93 5.89 -20.35
CA ARG A 15 8.23 5.97 -21.78
C ARG A 15 7.18 5.28 -22.64
N SER A 16 6.72 4.09 -22.26
CA SER A 16 5.76 3.33 -23.06
C SER A 16 4.37 3.96 -23.11
N ASN A 17 3.99 4.70 -22.07
CA ASN A 17 2.68 5.34 -21.96
C ASN A 17 2.68 6.83 -22.36
N GLY A 18 3.79 7.36 -22.88
CA GLY A 18 3.89 8.78 -23.25
C GLY A 18 3.70 9.73 -22.07
N ILE A 19 3.99 9.28 -20.85
CA ILE A 19 3.86 10.09 -19.64
C ILE A 19 5.06 11.02 -19.58
N THR A 20 4.86 12.33 -19.66
CA THR A 20 5.92 13.29 -19.38
C THR A 20 5.94 13.54 -17.88
N ARG A 21 7.00 13.10 -17.19
CA ARG A 21 7.22 13.57 -15.82
C ARG A 21 7.39 15.09 -15.88
N CYS A 22 6.54 15.82 -15.16
CA CYS A 22 6.73 17.26 -15.03
C CYS A 22 8.12 17.47 -14.36
N PRO A 23 9.04 18.25 -14.98
CA PRO A 23 10.44 18.33 -14.58
C PRO A 23 10.63 18.90 -13.16
N THR A 24 9.69 19.75 -12.74
CA THR A 24 9.36 19.96 -11.34
C THR A 24 8.17 19.06 -11.04
N ALA A 25 8.20 18.23 -9.99
CA ALA A 25 6.94 17.73 -9.41
C ALA A 25 5.96 18.91 -9.41
N CYS A 26 4.79 18.76 -10.04
CA CYS A 26 3.88 19.87 -10.32
C CYS A 26 3.90 20.83 -9.12
N ALA A 27 4.31 22.08 -9.33
CA ALA A 27 4.56 23.03 -8.23
C ALA A 27 3.36 23.14 -7.26
N LEU A 28 2.18 22.78 -7.77
CA LEU A 28 1.00 22.51 -7.00
C LEU A 28 0.63 21.02 -7.10
N PRO A 29 0.25 20.39 -5.98
CA PRO A 29 -0.41 19.09 -6.00
C PRO A 29 -1.59 19.09 -6.98
N THR A 30 -1.90 17.92 -7.54
CA THR A 30 -3.11 17.74 -8.34
C THR A 30 -4.32 18.23 -7.53
N GLN A 31 -4.89 19.38 -7.91
CA GLN A 31 -6.04 19.99 -7.21
C GLN A 31 -7.38 19.30 -7.54
N ALA A 32 -7.34 18.11 -8.13
CA ALA A 32 -8.53 17.36 -8.47
C ALA A 32 -9.16 16.78 -7.20
N SER A 33 -10.36 17.24 -6.85
CA SER A 33 -11.21 16.53 -5.90
C SER A 33 -11.96 15.43 -6.64
N PRO A 34 -11.96 14.18 -6.15
CA PRO A 34 -12.84 13.16 -6.66
C PRO A 34 -14.30 13.58 -6.49
N SER A 35 -15.15 13.04 -7.37
CA SER A 35 -16.60 13.25 -7.26
C SER A 35 -17.09 12.80 -5.87
N PRO A 36 -18.21 13.33 -5.37
CA PRO A 36 -18.78 12.87 -4.10
C PRO A 36 -19.02 11.35 -4.10
N ALA A 37 -19.47 10.77 -5.22
CA ALA A 37 -19.69 9.34 -5.34
C ALA A 37 -18.38 8.54 -5.20
N ASP A 38 -17.32 8.97 -5.87
CA ASP A 38 -16.00 8.31 -5.79
C ASP A 38 -15.41 8.41 -4.39
N ARG A 39 -15.59 9.56 -3.71
CA ARG A 39 -15.15 9.74 -2.32
C ARG A 39 -15.84 8.73 -1.40
N ILE A 40 -17.15 8.54 -1.53
CA ILE A 40 -17.88 7.54 -0.74
C ILE A 40 -17.41 6.11 -1.07
N ALA A 41 -17.18 5.80 -2.34
CA ALA A 41 -16.66 4.49 -2.75
C ALA A 41 -15.27 4.21 -2.15
N LEU A 42 -14.38 5.19 -2.16
CA LEU A 42 -13.04 5.11 -1.55
C LEU A 42 -13.12 4.91 -0.04
N GLN A 43 -13.99 5.63 0.65
CA GLN A 43 -14.19 5.46 2.10
C GLN A 43 -14.67 4.03 2.43
N ARG A 44 -15.65 3.51 1.68
CA ARG A 44 -16.13 2.13 1.84
C ARG A 44 -15.04 1.10 1.57
N TYR A 45 -14.23 1.30 0.53
CA TYR A 45 -13.09 0.45 0.24
C TYR A 45 -12.06 0.45 1.37
N ALA A 46 -11.69 1.64 1.88
CA ALA A 46 -10.75 1.80 2.98
C ALA A 46 -11.24 1.09 4.25
N ALA A 47 -12.54 1.20 4.58
CA ALA A 47 -13.14 0.51 5.71
C ALA A 47 -13.01 -1.02 5.58
N ARG A 48 -13.35 -1.58 4.42
CA ARG A 48 -13.20 -3.02 4.14
C ARG A 48 -11.75 -3.48 4.27
N ARG A 49 -10.81 -2.75 3.67
CA ARG A 49 -9.37 -3.06 3.76
C ARG A 49 -8.85 -3.02 5.19
N ASN A 50 -9.28 -2.05 5.99
CA ASN A 50 -8.87 -1.96 7.39
C ASN A 50 -9.38 -3.14 8.22
N GLN A 51 -10.62 -3.61 7.97
CA GLN A 51 -11.14 -4.81 8.62
C GLN A 51 -10.32 -6.05 8.26
N SER A 52 -10.01 -6.25 6.98
CA SER A 52 -9.14 -7.35 6.53
C SER A 52 -7.77 -7.28 7.20
N ARG A 53 -7.18 -6.09 7.29
CA ARG A 53 -5.88 -5.87 7.95
C ARG A 53 -5.95 -6.22 9.44
N LYS A 54 -6.98 -5.77 10.16
CA LYS A 54 -7.17 -6.11 11.58
C LYS A 54 -7.28 -7.62 11.79
N ARG A 55 -8.06 -8.32 10.94
CA ARG A 55 -8.18 -9.78 11.01
C ARG A 55 -6.84 -10.47 10.77
N GLN A 56 -6.07 -10.02 9.79
CA GLN A 56 -4.75 -10.57 9.49
C GLN A 56 -3.76 -10.34 10.64
N LEU A 57 -3.73 -9.14 11.20
CA LEU A 57 -2.88 -8.83 12.36
C LEU A 57 -3.27 -9.67 13.58
N GLY A 58 -4.57 -9.78 13.89
CA GLY A 58 -5.04 -10.65 14.98
C GLY A 58 -4.75 -12.13 14.73
N GLY A 59 -4.77 -12.58 13.47
CA GLY A 59 -4.32 -13.94 13.11
C GLY A 59 -2.84 -14.14 13.39
N ARG A 60 -1.99 -13.20 12.95
CA ARG A 60 -0.54 -13.24 13.17
C ARG A 60 -0.18 -13.22 14.66
N ASP A 61 -0.84 -12.37 15.45
CA ASP A 61 -0.64 -12.29 16.90
C ASP A 61 -1.01 -13.63 17.57
N ARG A 62 -2.18 -14.20 17.26
CA ARG A 62 -2.55 -15.53 17.75
C ARG A 62 -1.54 -16.61 17.37
N SER A 63 -1.09 -16.64 16.12
CA SER A 63 -0.08 -17.60 15.67
C SER A 63 1.26 -17.42 16.38
N PHE A 64 1.68 -16.18 16.60
CA PHE A 64 2.91 -15.86 17.33
C PHE A 64 2.83 -16.36 18.79
N TRP A 65 1.73 -16.06 19.48
CA TRP A 65 1.52 -16.54 20.86
C TRP A 65 1.40 -18.06 20.92
N ALA A 66 0.69 -18.70 19.98
CA ALA A 66 0.61 -20.15 19.90
C ALA A 66 2.00 -20.79 19.70
N ALA A 67 2.83 -20.24 18.80
CA ALA A 67 4.19 -20.71 18.59
C ALA A 67 5.05 -20.55 19.86
N LYS A 68 4.90 -19.43 20.58
CA LYS A 68 5.62 -19.19 21.83
C LYS A 68 5.23 -20.19 22.94
N VAL A 69 3.95 -20.55 23.02
CA VAL A 69 3.46 -21.58 23.96
C VAL A 69 4.02 -22.96 23.59
N LEU A 70 4.02 -23.30 22.30
CA LEU A 70 4.53 -24.60 21.81
C LEU A 70 6.06 -24.73 21.94
N ALA A 71 6.80 -23.63 21.86
CA ALA A 71 8.26 -23.63 22.04
C ALA A 71 8.68 -23.92 23.50
N GLY A 72 7.75 -23.82 24.46
CA GLY A 72 8.06 -23.94 25.90
C GLY A 72 8.97 -22.80 26.41
N PRO A 73 9.15 -22.66 27.73
CA PRO A 73 10.22 -21.85 28.26
C PRO A 73 11.55 -22.55 27.91
N GLY A 74 12.26 -22.04 26.91
CA GLY A 74 13.65 -22.42 26.71
C GLY A 74 14.46 -22.03 27.95
N GLU A 75 15.15 -23.00 28.54
CA GLU A 75 16.25 -22.76 29.48
C GLU A 75 17.40 -22.01 28.82
#